data_AF-A0A7W1GWS0-F1
#
_entry.id   AF-A0A7W1GWS0-F1
#
_cell.length_a   1.000
_cell.length_b   1.000
_cell.length_c   1.000
_cell.angle_alpha   90.00
_cell.angle_beta   90.00
_cell.angle_gamma   90.00
#
_symmetry.space_group_name_H-M   'P 1'
#
loop_
_entity.id
_entity.type
_entity.pdbx_description
1 polymer ?
#
loop_
_entity_poly.entity_id
_entity_poly.type
_entity_poly.pdbx_seq_one_letter_code
_entity_poly.pdbx_strand_id
1 'polypeptide(L)'
;MRRYLLTLTFLLCCFSTLSSFSFFSKKKNHTQIADQITNKVAPYLAKKHNMEWIGKGGGMMGCVYMMSLSYKIYQPLDQENARRILVDCTEVFLKAINQDEEIRPYLKNYPFTIENVEITLFSSYPNGQNAYDPYVAVATTENHNVVFYTKSPNKKYGYNSEYEEPYAKALEIVKSGIIQSRSSQSAVKG
;
A
#
# COMPACT_ATOMS: atom_id res chain seq x y z
N MET A 1 -17.18 -38.44 57.34
CA MET A 1 -16.09 -37.63 56.74
C MET A 1 -15.28 -38.35 55.65
N ARG A 2 -15.23 -39.70 55.60
CA ARG A 2 -14.39 -40.45 54.63
C ARG A 2 -14.96 -40.60 53.20
N ARG A 3 -16.25 -40.27 52.99
CA ARG A 3 -16.93 -40.38 51.67
C ARG A 3 -16.91 -39.09 50.82
N TYR A 4 -16.75 -37.92 51.44
CA TYR A 4 -16.65 -36.63 50.74
C TYR A 4 -15.22 -36.29 50.30
N LEU A 5 -14.21 -36.95 50.87
CA LEU A 5 -12.81 -36.73 50.54
C LEU A 5 -12.41 -37.36 49.19
N LEU A 6 -13.09 -38.44 48.77
CA LEU A 6 -12.85 -39.14 47.51
C LEU A 6 -13.53 -38.46 46.31
N THR A 7 -14.64 -37.77 46.51
CA THR A 7 -15.33 -37.03 45.45
C THR A 7 -14.68 -35.67 45.16
N LEU A 8 -14.05 -35.04 46.16
CA LEU A 8 -13.34 -33.76 45.99
C LEU A 8 -12.04 -33.91 45.20
N THR A 9 -11.36 -35.05 45.29
CA THR A 9 -10.13 -35.34 44.52
C THR A 9 -10.38 -35.57 43.03
N PHE A 10 -11.58 -36.01 42.63
CA PHE A 10 -11.90 -36.25 41.22
C PHE A 10 -12.23 -34.97 40.45
N LEU A 11 -12.75 -33.93 41.13
CA LEU A 11 -13.10 -32.65 40.51
C LEU A 11 -11.87 -31.74 40.27
N LEU A 12 -10.79 -31.95 41.01
CA LEU A 12 -9.53 -31.18 40.88
C LEU A 12 -8.60 -31.67 39.76
N CYS A 13 -8.77 -32.91 39.27
CA CYS A 13 -8.02 -33.42 38.11
C CYS A 13 -8.64 -33.03 36.76
N CYS A 14 -9.90 -32.60 36.71
CA CYS A 14 -10.55 -32.16 35.47
C CYS A 14 -10.29 -30.67 35.12
N PHE A 15 -9.75 -29.89 36.06
CA PHE A 15 -9.42 -28.48 35.81
C PHE A 15 -7.97 -28.25 35.36
N SER A 16 -7.10 -29.24 35.47
CA SER A 16 -5.68 -29.13 35.09
C SER A 16 -5.38 -29.55 33.65
N THR A 17 -6.36 -30.05 32.88
CA THR A 17 -6.18 -30.41 31.46
C THR A 17 -6.65 -29.32 30.48
N LEU A 18 -7.14 -28.17 30.96
CA LEU A 18 -7.48 -27.03 30.10
C LEU A 18 -6.33 -26.02 29.89
N SER A 19 -5.18 -26.20 30.53
CA SER A 19 -4.09 -25.20 30.52
C SER A 19 -2.89 -25.56 29.63
N SER A 20 -3.08 -26.35 28.57
CA SER A 20 -2.02 -26.58 27.58
C SER A 20 -2.55 -26.79 26.16
N PHE A 21 -3.53 -25.98 25.74
CA PHE A 21 -3.52 -25.57 24.33
C PHE A 21 -2.55 -24.39 24.23
N SER A 22 -1.26 -24.69 24.39
CA SER A 22 -0.20 -23.80 23.95
C SER A 22 -0.39 -23.67 22.44
N PHE A 23 -1.18 -22.67 22.05
CA PHE A 23 -1.34 -22.24 20.68
C PHE A 23 0.07 -21.83 20.25
N PHE A 24 0.82 -22.77 19.67
CA PHE A 24 2.11 -22.50 19.05
C PHE A 24 1.84 -21.62 17.83
N SER A 25 1.58 -20.34 18.07
CA SER A 25 1.62 -19.33 17.03
C SER A 25 3.09 -19.27 16.60
N LYS A 26 3.39 -19.84 15.44
CA LYS A 26 4.70 -19.72 14.82
C LYS A 26 5.02 -18.22 14.75
N LYS A 27 6.11 -17.78 15.38
CA LYS A 27 6.56 -16.38 15.35
C LYS A 27 6.60 -15.93 13.89
N LYS A 28 5.85 -14.87 13.56
CA LYS A 28 5.81 -14.36 12.19
C LYS A 28 7.20 -13.90 11.78
N ASN A 29 7.62 -14.23 10.57
CA ASN A 29 8.79 -13.59 9.99
C ASN A 29 8.42 -12.20 9.45
N HIS A 30 9.41 -11.36 9.16
CA HIS A 30 9.20 -10.00 8.67
C HIS A 30 8.44 -9.95 7.35
N THR A 31 8.60 -10.95 6.47
CA THR A 31 7.82 -11.06 5.23
C THR A 31 6.32 -11.24 5.51
N GLN A 32 5.96 -12.06 6.49
CA GLN A 32 4.56 -12.26 6.89
C GLN A 32 3.96 -10.99 7.50
N ILE A 33 4.74 -10.24 8.28
CA ILE A 33 4.30 -8.96 8.85
C ILE A 33 4.10 -7.91 7.74
N ALA A 34 5.06 -7.80 6.80
CA ALA A 34 4.95 -6.93 5.64
C ALA A 34 3.75 -7.29 4.75
N ASP A 35 3.47 -8.59 4.60
CA ASP A 35 2.31 -9.10 3.89
C ASP A 35 1.00 -8.72 4.57
N GLN A 36 0.95 -8.68 5.91
CA GLN A 36 -0.24 -8.25 6.64
C GLN A 36 -0.56 -6.77 6.40
N ILE A 37 0.46 -5.92 6.42
CA ILE A 37 0.33 -4.49 6.08
C ILE A 37 -0.18 -4.37 4.64
N THR A 38 0.45 -5.08 3.69
CA THR A 38 0.07 -5.08 2.27
C THR A 38 -1.37 -5.54 2.06
N ASN A 39 -1.75 -6.67 2.62
CA ASN A 39 -3.09 -7.25 2.45
C ASN A 39 -4.19 -6.40 3.08
N LYS A 40 -3.85 -5.53 4.04
CA LYS A 40 -4.78 -4.53 4.61
C LYS A 40 -4.87 -3.29 3.73
N VAL A 41 -3.73 -2.74 3.32
CA VAL A 41 -3.66 -1.43 2.64
C VAL A 41 -4.03 -1.55 1.17
N ALA A 42 -3.58 -2.60 0.48
CA ALA A 42 -3.72 -2.69 -0.96
C ALA A 42 -5.19 -2.73 -1.43
N PRO A 43 -6.07 -3.56 -0.83
CA PRO A 43 -7.50 -3.55 -1.17
C PRO A 43 -8.22 -2.26 -0.77
N TYR A 44 -7.78 -1.61 0.32
CA TYR A 44 -8.32 -0.31 0.74
C TYR A 44 -8.06 0.76 -0.33
N LEU A 45 -6.81 0.88 -0.79
CA LEU A 45 -6.44 1.82 -1.85
C LEU A 45 -7.13 1.49 -3.18
N ALA A 46 -7.20 0.19 -3.52
CA ALA A 46 -7.91 -0.30 -4.70
C ALA A 46 -9.36 0.21 -4.73
N LYS A 47 -10.09 0.02 -3.62
CA LYS A 47 -11.47 0.51 -3.48
C LYS A 47 -11.55 2.04 -3.49
N LYS A 48 -10.66 2.73 -2.79
CA LYS A 48 -10.67 4.20 -2.66
C LYS A 48 -10.55 4.91 -4.00
N HIS A 49 -9.73 4.39 -4.91
CA HIS A 49 -9.45 5.00 -6.22
C HIS A 49 -10.09 4.27 -7.40
N ASN A 50 -11.02 3.34 -7.15
CA ASN A 50 -11.69 2.53 -8.17
C ASN A 50 -10.69 1.84 -9.13
N MET A 51 -9.72 1.14 -8.55
CA MET A 51 -8.63 0.48 -9.26
C MET A 51 -8.50 -0.98 -8.84
N GLU A 52 -7.84 -1.80 -9.66
CA GLU A 52 -7.58 -3.21 -9.40
C GLU A 52 -6.17 -3.36 -8.81
N TRP A 53 -6.03 -4.04 -7.67
CA TRP A 53 -4.72 -4.42 -7.15
C TRP A 53 -4.19 -5.63 -7.91
N ILE A 54 -3.07 -5.46 -8.61
CA ILE A 54 -2.53 -6.48 -9.53
C ILE A 54 -1.19 -7.06 -9.09
N GLY A 55 -0.55 -6.47 -8.07
CA GLY A 55 0.76 -6.94 -7.66
C GLY A 55 1.29 -6.29 -6.39
N LYS A 56 2.19 -7.00 -5.75
CA LYS A 56 3.06 -6.49 -4.68
C LYS A 56 4.48 -6.94 -4.98
N GLY A 57 5.44 -6.22 -4.44
CA GLY A 57 6.84 -6.58 -4.52
C GLY A 57 7.65 -5.94 -3.42
N GLY A 58 8.94 -5.86 -3.69
CA GLY A 58 9.89 -5.22 -2.82
C GLY A 58 10.93 -6.20 -2.33
N GLY A 59 11.48 -5.84 -1.19
CA GLY A 59 12.84 -6.15 -0.87
C GLY A 59 13.02 -6.56 0.56
N MET A 60 13.16 -7.87 0.79
CA MET A 60 13.02 -8.43 2.13
C MET A 60 14.08 -9.48 2.50
N MET A 61 15.26 -9.44 1.87
CA MET A 61 16.33 -10.37 2.22
C MET A 61 17.01 -9.93 3.52
N GLY A 62 16.77 -10.67 4.61
CA GLY A 62 17.30 -10.40 5.95
C GLY A 62 16.59 -9.27 6.72
N CYS A 63 16.29 -8.17 6.04
CA CYS A 63 15.48 -7.04 6.53
C CYS A 63 14.59 -6.53 5.39
N VAL A 64 13.59 -5.70 5.70
CA VAL A 64 12.77 -5.00 4.73
C VAL A 64 13.52 -3.74 4.30
N TYR A 65 13.93 -3.67 3.03
CA TYR A 65 14.55 -2.47 2.43
C TYR A 65 13.58 -1.65 1.60
N MET A 66 12.58 -2.30 0.98
CA MET A 66 11.55 -1.64 0.18
C MET A 66 10.27 -2.48 0.12
N MET A 67 9.12 -1.85 -0.04
CA MET A 67 7.83 -2.51 -0.30
C MET A 67 7.15 -1.84 -1.49
N SER A 68 6.55 -2.62 -2.39
CA SER A 68 5.88 -2.06 -3.56
C SER A 68 4.46 -2.59 -3.78
N LEU A 69 3.61 -1.75 -4.36
CA LEU A 69 2.24 -2.07 -4.77
C LEU A 69 2.01 -1.65 -6.22
N SER A 70 1.33 -2.50 -6.98
CA SER A 70 0.97 -2.24 -8.38
C SER A 70 -0.53 -2.30 -8.57
N TYR A 71 -1.06 -1.33 -9.30
CA TYR A 71 -2.49 -1.19 -9.57
C TYR A 71 -2.78 -1.01 -11.05
N LYS A 72 -3.94 -1.50 -11.49
CA LYS A 72 -4.48 -1.23 -12.81
C LYS A 72 -5.73 -0.37 -12.72
N ILE A 73 -5.81 0.63 -13.58
CA ILE A 73 -6.94 1.56 -13.71
C ILE A 73 -7.49 1.44 -15.14
N TYR A 74 -8.77 1.11 -15.26
CA TYR A 74 -9.48 0.96 -16.54
C TYR A 74 -10.09 2.29 -17.01
N GLN A 75 -9.32 3.36 -16.85
CA GLN A 75 -9.62 4.71 -17.28
C GLN A 75 -8.31 5.39 -17.71
N PRO A 76 -8.28 6.10 -18.86
CA PRO A 76 -7.13 6.92 -19.23
C PRO A 76 -6.91 8.04 -18.21
N LEU A 77 -5.66 8.19 -17.76
CA LEU A 77 -5.27 9.22 -16.81
C LEU A 77 -4.48 10.32 -17.50
N ASP A 78 -4.79 11.58 -17.19
CA ASP A 78 -3.84 12.67 -17.38
C ASP A 78 -2.81 12.68 -16.24
N GLN A 79 -1.79 13.53 -16.38
CA GLN A 79 -0.73 13.64 -15.39
C GLN A 79 -1.25 14.12 -14.02
N GLU A 80 -2.27 14.97 -13.99
CA GLU A 80 -2.83 15.51 -12.74
C GLU A 80 -3.53 14.45 -11.91
N ASN A 81 -4.41 13.68 -12.54
CA ASN A 81 -5.12 12.58 -11.90
C ASN A 81 -4.16 11.45 -11.50
N ALA A 82 -3.19 11.11 -12.36
CA ALA A 82 -2.15 10.14 -12.04
C ALA A 82 -1.34 10.58 -10.81
N ARG A 83 -0.89 11.84 -10.78
CA ARG A 83 -0.16 12.44 -9.63
C ARG A 83 -0.96 12.32 -8.34
N ARG A 84 -2.22 12.74 -8.37
CA ARG A 84 -3.09 12.75 -7.18
C ARG A 84 -3.27 11.34 -6.60
N ILE A 85 -3.55 10.35 -7.45
CA ILE A 85 -3.75 8.97 -7.01
C ILE A 85 -2.44 8.40 -6.47
N LEU A 86 -1.34 8.60 -7.20
CA LEU A 86 -0.03 8.05 -6.85
C LEU A 86 0.49 8.60 -5.52
N VAL A 87 0.42 9.91 -5.32
CA VAL A 87 0.82 10.56 -4.05
C VAL A 87 -0.05 10.05 -2.90
N ASP A 88 -1.37 10.00 -3.06
CA ASP A 88 -2.26 9.51 -1.99
C ASP A 88 -1.96 8.06 -1.62
N CYS A 89 -1.74 7.18 -2.61
CA CYS A 89 -1.38 5.79 -2.36
C CYS A 89 -0.04 5.68 -1.60
N THR A 90 0.95 6.48 -2.00
CA THR A 90 2.28 6.49 -1.41
C THR A 90 2.22 6.95 0.06
N GLU A 91 1.55 8.07 0.34
CA GLU A 91 1.41 8.60 1.70
C GLU A 91 0.64 7.64 2.62
N VAL A 92 -0.45 7.02 2.13
CA VAL A 92 -1.23 6.05 2.91
C VAL A 92 -0.41 4.80 3.23
N PHE A 93 0.32 4.29 2.25
CA PHE A 93 1.11 3.06 2.42
C PHE A 93 2.31 3.30 3.34
N LEU A 94 3.05 4.39 3.13
CA LEU A 94 4.17 4.79 3.96
C LEU A 94 3.74 5.01 5.41
N LYS A 95 2.59 5.66 5.62
CA LYS A 95 2.00 5.82 6.96
C LYS A 95 1.67 4.48 7.59
N ALA A 96 1.04 3.55 6.86
CA ALA A 96 0.68 2.24 7.39
C ALA A 96 1.91 1.43 7.82
N ILE A 97 2.99 1.48 7.05
CA ILE A 97 4.26 0.82 7.40
C ILE A 97 4.87 1.43 8.66
N ASN A 98 5.01 2.77 8.70
CA ASN A 98 5.68 3.44 9.81
C ASN A 98 4.88 3.38 11.13
N GLN A 99 3.57 3.22 11.06
CA GLN A 99 2.70 3.08 12.23
C GLN A 99 2.67 1.66 12.79
N ASP A 100 2.94 0.64 11.98
CA ASP A 100 2.98 -0.75 12.45
C ASP A 100 4.22 -0.98 13.32
N GLU A 101 4.01 -1.37 14.59
CA GLU A 101 5.10 -1.62 15.55
C GLU A 101 5.80 -2.96 15.33
N GLU A 102 5.08 -3.94 14.76
CA GLU A 102 5.56 -5.31 14.58
C GLU A 102 6.66 -5.36 13.50
N ILE A 103 6.56 -4.51 12.47
CA ILE A 103 7.53 -4.47 11.37
C ILE A 103 8.81 -3.67 11.71
N ARG A 104 8.75 -2.70 12.63
CA ARG A 104 9.86 -1.74 12.87
C ARG A 104 11.22 -2.38 13.11
N PRO A 105 11.36 -3.45 13.91
CA PRO A 105 12.66 -4.09 14.14
C PRO A 105 13.30 -4.68 12.88
N TYR A 106 12.52 -4.86 11.81
CA TYR A 106 12.95 -5.47 10.57
C TYR A 106 13.12 -4.47 9.43
N LEU A 107 12.78 -3.19 9.63
CA LEU A 107 12.97 -2.15 8.63
C LEU A 107 14.46 -1.79 8.55
N LYS A 108 15.00 -1.70 7.33
CA LYS A 108 16.40 -1.33 7.10
C LYS A 108 16.76 0.04 7.69
N ASN A 109 15.80 0.97 7.64
CA ASN A 109 15.84 2.27 8.28
C ASN A 109 14.48 2.56 8.92
N TYR A 110 14.45 3.36 9.97
CA TYR A 110 13.19 3.83 10.56
C TYR A 110 13.29 5.33 10.86
N PRO A 111 12.31 6.14 10.46
CA PRO A 111 11.15 5.76 9.64
C PRO A 111 11.55 5.37 8.21
N PHE A 112 10.70 4.58 7.55
CA PHE A 112 10.71 4.47 6.09
C PHE A 112 10.35 5.82 5.49
N THR A 113 10.99 6.16 4.37
CA THR A 113 10.72 7.34 3.56
C THR A 113 10.21 6.91 2.19
N ILE A 114 10.03 7.86 1.27
CA ILE A 114 9.63 7.57 -0.11
C ILE A 114 10.65 6.71 -0.87
N GLU A 115 11.90 6.58 -0.37
CA GLU A 115 12.91 5.68 -0.97
C GLU A 115 12.60 4.20 -0.70
N ASN A 116 11.79 3.92 0.31
CA ASN A 116 11.48 2.56 0.75
C ASN A 116 10.13 2.06 0.24
N VAL A 117 9.41 2.85 -0.55
CA VAL A 117 8.11 2.49 -1.10
C VAL A 117 8.04 2.78 -2.58
N GLU A 118 7.44 1.86 -3.34
CA GLU A 118 7.15 2.07 -4.76
C GLU A 118 5.66 1.80 -5.00
N ILE A 119 4.95 2.79 -5.54
CA ILE A 119 3.61 2.61 -6.08
C ILE A 119 3.70 2.69 -7.59
N THR A 120 3.08 1.74 -8.29
CA THR A 120 3.00 1.78 -9.75
C THR A 120 1.55 1.67 -10.20
N LEU A 121 1.12 2.62 -11.04
CA LEU A 121 -0.20 2.68 -11.65
C LEU A 121 -0.07 2.36 -13.14
N PHE A 122 -0.85 1.41 -13.62
CA PHE A 122 -1.01 1.09 -15.04
C PHE A 122 -2.38 1.56 -15.50
N SER A 123 -2.43 2.52 -16.42
CA SER A 123 -3.69 3.00 -16.97
C SER A 123 -3.99 2.37 -18.34
N SER A 124 -5.26 2.12 -18.58
CA SER A 124 -5.79 1.54 -19.81
C SER A 124 -7.14 2.15 -20.14
N TYR A 125 -7.53 2.07 -21.40
CA TYR A 125 -8.93 2.33 -21.78
C TYR A 125 -9.85 1.26 -21.15
N PRO A 126 -11.16 1.54 -21.02
CA PRO A 126 -12.13 0.60 -20.44
C PRO A 126 -12.17 -0.77 -21.13
N ASN A 127 -11.83 -0.82 -22.42
CA ASN A 127 -11.73 -2.06 -23.20
C ASN A 127 -10.43 -2.85 -22.95
N GLY A 128 -9.59 -2.42 -22.00
CA GLY A 128 -8.32 -3.05 -21.65
C GLY A 128 -7.14 -2.70 -22.56
N GLN A 129 -7.34 -1.89 -23.62
CA GLN A 129 -6.25 -1.42 -24.48
C GLN A 129 -5.35 -0.43 -23.73
N ASN A 130 -4.07 -0.38 -24.08
CA ASN A 130 -3.13 0.58 -23.51
C ASN A 130 -3.66 2.00 -23.67
N ALA A 131 -3.54 2.83 -22.62
CA ALA A 131 -3.62 4.27 -22.79
C ALA A 131 -2.45 4.74 -23.65
N TYR A 132 -2.72 5.65 -24.57
CA TYR A 132 -1.72 6.24 -25.46
C TYR A 132 -1.60 7.74 -25.21
N ASP A 133 -0.47 8.31 -25.63
CA ASP A 133 -0.23 9.76 -25.63
C ASP A 133 -1.45 10.53 -26.18
N PRO A 134 -1.94 11.57 -25.47
CA PRO A 134 -1.31 12.28 -24.34
C PRO A 134 -1.60 11.68 -22.95
N TYR A 135 -2.31 10.54 -22.86
CA TYR A 135 -2.63 9.92 -21.58
C TYR A 135 -1.45 9.14 -21.01
N VAL A 136 -1.33 9.17 -19.69
CA VAL A 136 -0.31 8.45 -18.92
C VAL A 136 -0.61 6.95 -18.99
N ALA A 137 0.29 6.16 -19.56
CA ALA A 137 0.20 4.70 -19.58
C ALA A 137 0.68 4.09 -18.27
N VAL A 138 1.75 4.64 -17.69
CA VAL A 138 2.31 4.21 -16.40
C VAL A 138 2.68 5.43 -15.57
N ALA A 139 2.34 5.42 -14.28
CA ALA A 139 2.87 6.37 -13.30
C ALA A 139 3.51 5.59 -12.16
N THR A 140 4.70 5.99 -11.71
CA THR A 140 5.40 5.31 -10.62
C THR A 140 6.15 6.28 -9.71
N THR A 141 6.41 5.86 -8.48
CA THR A 141 7.35 6.55 -7.58
C THR A 141 8.70 5.84 -7.62
N GLU A 142 9.73 6.51 -8.11
CA GLU A 142 11.09 5.97 -8.17
C GLU A 142 12.11 7.04 -7.83
N ASN A 143 13.19 6.68 -7.11
CA ASN A 143 14.33 7.56 -6.85
C ASN A 143 13.97 8.99 -6.39
N HIS A 144 13.04 9.13 -5.43
CA HIS A 144 12.52 10.41 -4.92
C HIS A 144 11.61 11.20 -5.87
N ASN A 145 11.23 10.63 -7.00
CA ASN A 145 10.46 11.29 -8.02
C ASN A 145 9.14 10.59 -8.29
N VAL A 146 8.25 11.33 -8.93
CA VAL A 146 7.09 10.78 -9.63
C VAL A 146 7.43 10.79 -11.11
N VAL A 147 7.32 9.63 -11.75
CA VAL A 147 7.62 9.45 -13.16
C VAL A 147 6.38 9.00 -13.91
N PHE A 148 6.15 9.64 -15.05
CA PHE A 148 5.01 9.41 -15.92
C PHE A 148 5.50 8.97 -17.29
N TYR A 149 4.96 7.87 -17.76
CA TYR A 149 5.30 7.30 -19.06
C TYR A 149 4.07 7.26 -19.95
N THR A 150 4.21 7.68 -21.20
CA THR A 150 3.19 7.50 -22.25
C THR A 150 3.59 6.38 -23.20
N LYS A 151 2.63 5.88 -23.98
CA LYS A 151 2.88 4.92 -25.06
C LYS A 151 2.37 5.50 -26.38
N SER A 152 2.89 4.98 -27.49
CA SER A 152 2.40 5.30 -28.84
C SER A 152 1.97 4.01 -29.54
N PRO A 153 0.86 4.01 -30.30
CA PRO A 153 0.44 2.84 -31.06
C PRO A 153 1.49 2.42 -32.10
N ASN A 154 2.31 3.35 -32.57
CA ASN A 154 3.35 3.11 -33.57
C ASN A 154 4.67 2.59 -32.96
N LYS A 155 4.76 2.51 -31.63
CA LYS A 155 5.97 2.08 -30.92
C LYS A 155 5.68 0.82 -30.11
N LYS A 156 6.05 -0.34 -30.66
CA LYS A 156 5.78 -1.67 -30.06
C LYS A 156 6.49 -1.88 -28.71
N TYR A 157 7.69 -1.31 -28.54
CA TYR A 157 8.53 -1.49 -27.35
C TYR A 157 8.93 -0.16 -26.72
N GLY A 158 8.96 -0.12 -25.39
CA GLY A 158 9.34 1.07 -24.62
C GLY A 158 8.24 2.14 -24.55
N TYR A 159 8.60 3.28 -23.97
CA TYR A 159 7.71 4.41 -23.78
C TYR A 159 7.86 5.45 -24.88
N ASN A 160 6.78 6.18 -25.17
CA ASN A 160 6.79 7.26 -26.14
C ASN A 160 7.46 8.51 -25.55
N SER A 161 7.05 8.90 -24.36
CA SER A 161 7.67 9.96 -23.57
C SER A 161 7.79 9.57 -22.11
N GLU A 162 8.68 10.27 -21.43
CA GLU A 162 8.92 10.21 -19.99
C GLU A 162 8.89 11.63 -19.46
N TYR A 163 8.17 11.84 -18.37
CA TYR A 163 8.18 13.10 -17.62
C TYR A 163 8.37 12.78 -16.16
N GLU A 164 9.28 13.50 -15.52
CA GLU A 164 9.68 13.28 -14.14
C GLU A 164 9.54 14.59 -13.35
N GLU A 165 9.10 14.47 -12.11
CA GLU A 165 9.10 15.57 -11.16
C GLU A 165 9.47 15.10 -9.74
N PRO A 166 10.09 15.97 -8.93
CA PRO A 166 10.36 15.64 -7.53
C PRO A 166 9.08 15.28 -6.78
N TYR A 167 9.10 14.19 -6.00
CA TYR A 167 7.95 13.78 -5.19
C TYR A 167 7.50 14.90 -4.24
N ALA A 168 8.45 15.66 -3.68
CA ALA A 168 8.14 16.80 -2.82
C ALA A 168 7.27 17.85 -3.55
N LYS A 169 7.58 18.12 -4.84
CA LYS A 169 6.80 19.03 -5.67
C LYS A 169 5.42 18.44 -6.00
N ALA A 170 5.36 17.15 -6.35
CA ALA A 170 4.10 16.45 -6.59
C ALA A 170 3.18 16.54 -5.35
N LEU A 171 3.74 16.31 -4.16
CA LEU A 171 3.04 16.39 -2.88
C LEU A 171 2.53 17.81 -2.59
N GLU A 172 3.34 18.84 -2.88
CA GLU A 172 2.94 20.24 -2.73
C GLU A 172 1.76 20.60 -3.64
N ILE A 173 1.81 20.19 -4.92
CA ILE A 173 0.72 20.39 -5.88
C ILE A 173 -0.57 19.75 -5.37
N VAL A 174 -0.50 18.49 -4.94
CA VAL A 174 -1.67 17.74 -4.43
C VAL A 174 -2.24 18.40 -3.17
N LYS A 175 -1.39 18.82 -2.22
CA LYS A 175 -1.84 19.51 -1.00
C LYS A 175 -2.49 20.86 -1.31
N SER A 176 -1.92 21.64 -2.24
CA SER A 176 -2.42 22.95 -2.63
C SER A 176 -3.78 22.86 -3.33
N GLY A 177 -3.97 21.89 -4.23
CA GLY A 177 -5.26 21.64 -4.88
C GLY A 177 -6.38 21.23 -3.91
N ILE A 178 -6.05 20.46 -2.86
CA ILE A 178 -6.99 20.11 -1.79
C ILE A 178 -7.44 21.36 -1.01
N ILE A 179 -6.52 22.29 -0.73
CA ILE A 179 -6.86 23.54 -0.02
C ILE A 179 -7.81 24.40 -0.86
N GLN A 180 -7.53 24.54 -2.16
CA GLN A 180 -8.36 25.32 -3.08
C GLN A 180 -9.78 24.72 -3.22
N SER A 181 -9.90 23.41 -3.40
CA SER A 181 -11.21 22.72 -3.49
C SER A 181 -12.05 22.81 -2.21
N ARG A 182 -11.43 22.85 -1.02
CA ARG A 182 -12.14 23.06 0.25
C ARG A 182 -12.62 24.50 0.40
N SER A 183 -11.80 25.48 0.01
CA SER A 183 -12.16 26.90 0.09
C SER A 183 -13.35 27.25 -0.83
N SER A 184 -13.43 26.65 -2.02
CA SER A 184 -14.55 26.87 -2.95
C SER A 184 -15.84 26.18 -2.49
N GLN A 185 -15.77 25.02 -1.83
CA GLN A 185 -16.95 24.36 -1.25
C GLN A 185 -17.51 25.09 -0.01
N SER A 186 -16.66 25.77 0.76
CA SER A 186 -17.09 26.60 1.88
C SER A 186 -17.75 27.92 1.44
N ALA A 187 -17.35 28.48 0.29
CA ALA A 187 -17.91 29.73 -0.24
C ALA A 187 -19.32 29.57 -0.85
N VAL A 188 -19.71 28.36 -1.27
CA VAL A 188 -21.03 28.09 -1.88
C VAL A 188 -22.11 27.77 -0.83
N LYS A 189 -21.73 27.58 0.44
CA LYS A 189 -22.64 27.27 1.55
C LYS A 189 -22.89 28.46 2.50
N GLY A 190 -22.45 29.66 2.13
CA GLY A 190 -22.61 30.90 2.90
C GLY A 190 -23.72 31.79 2.37
#